data_AF-A0A925XF61-F1
#
_entry.id   AF-A0A925XF61-F1
#
_cell.length_a   1.000
_cell.length_b   1.000
_cell.length_c   1.000
_cell.angle_alpha   90.00
_cell.angle_beta   90.00
_cell.angle_gamma   90.00
#
_symmetry.space_group_name_H-M   'P 1'
#
loop_
_entity.id
_entity.type
_entity.pdbx_description
1 polymer ?
#
loop_
_entity_poly.entity_id
_entity_poly.type
_entity_poly.pdbx_seq_one_letter_code
_entity_poly.pdbx_strand_id
1 'polypeptide(L)' 'MPSTRRCVWLLCFGVVLGGCLLSIKRAEAYVELPYTLGRVILESTSISVLRIEKVDKEKNLILFRKV' A
#
# COMPACT_ATOMS: atom_id res chain seq x y z
N MET A 1 51.26 14.06 -9.13
CA MET A 1 51.00 13.15 -7.98
C MET A 1 49.66 13.53 -7.35
N PRO A 2 48.54 12.88 -7.74
CA PRO A 2 47.22 13.30 -7.27
C PRO A 2 46.97 12.78 -5.84
N SER A 3 46.98 13.73 -4.90
CA SER A 3 46.34 13.74 -3.58
C SER A 3 45.79 12.42 -3.02
N THR A 4 46.62 11.71 -2.25
CA THR A 4 46.27 10.52 -1.43
C THR A 4 45.02 10.72 -0.57
N ARG A 5 44.75 11.96 -0.12
CA ARG A 5 43.57 12.30 0.69
C ARG A 5 42.24 12.18 -0.05
N ARG A 6 42.20 12.40 -1.38
CA ARG A 6 40.97 12.31 -2.17
C ARG A 6 40.55 10.86 -2.44
N CYS A 7 41.51 9.96 -2.66
CA CYS A 7 41.23 8.54 -2.86
C CYS A 7 40.68 7.88 -1.59
N VAL A 8 41.23 8.23 -0.41
CA VAL A 8 40.72 7.72 0.88
C VAL A 8 39.28 8.19 1.12
N TRP A 9 38.98 9.45 0.79
CA TRP A 9 37.62 9.99 0.95
C TRP A 9 36.61 9.31 0.03
N LEU A 10 36.98 9.06 -1.23
CA LEU A 10 36.15 8.33 -2.20
C LEU A 10 35.89 6.88 -1.77
N LEU A 11 36.90 6.19 -1.21
CA LEU A 11 36.74 4.83 -0.70
C LEU A 11 35.82 4.79 0.52
N CYS A 12 36.02 5.67 1.50
CA CYS A 12 35.12 5.77 2.65
C CYS A 12 33.69 6.09 2.23
N PHE A 13 33.51 7.02 1.29
CA PHE A 13 32.19 7.38 0.78
C PHE A 13 31.51 6.21 0.06
N GLY A 14 32.27 5.44 -0.72
CA GLY A 14 31.78 4.23 -1.37
C GLY A 14 31.38 3.13 -0.39
N VAL A 15 32.15 2.91 0.68
CA VAL A 15 31.83 1.94 1.72
C VAL A 15 30.59 2.34 2.51
N VAL A 16 30.45 3.63 2.84
CA VAL A 16 29.26 4.16 3.54
C VAL A 16 28.01 4.04 2.68
N LEU A 17 28.09 4.40 1.39
CA LEU A 17 26.99 4.23 0.44
C LEU A 17 26.62 2.75 0.24
N GLY A 18 27.60 1.86 0.08
CA GLY A 18 27.38 0.43 -0.05
C GLY A 18 26.73 -0.19 1.19
N GLY A 19 27.16 0.22 2.39
CA GLY A 19 26.55 -0.19 3.66
C GLY A 19 25.13 0.33 3.84
N CYS A 20 24.84 1.55 3.37
CA CYS A 20 23.51 2.14 3.45
C CYS A 20 22.52 1.43 2.51
N LEU A 21 22.95 1.07 1.30
CA LEU A 21 22.15 0.31 0.33
C LEU A 21 21.82 -1.10 0.82
N LEU A 22 22.71 -1.75 1.57
CA LEU A 22 22.47 -3.06 2.20
C LEU A 22 21.52 -2.98 3.41
N SER A 23 21.33 -1.79 4.00
CA SER A 23 20.38 -1.55 5.09
C SER A 23 19.01 -1.08 4.62
N ILE A 24 18.71 -1.12 3.31
CA ILE A 24 17.35 -0.94 2.82
C ILE A 24 16.51 -2.13 3.29
N LYS A 25 15.91 -1.98 4.48
CA LYS A 25 14.84 -2.86 4.93
C LYS A 25 13.75 -2.81 3.86
N ARG A 26 13.27 -3.99 3.45
CA ARG A 26 12.09 -4.08 2.59
C ARG A 26 10.99 -3.28 3.28
N ALA A 27 10.61 -2.15 2.68
CA ALA A 27 9.35 -1.54 3.03
C ALA A 27 8.31 -2.57 2.61
N GLU A 28 7.77 -3.31 3.59
CA GLU A 28 6.49 -3.98 3.41
C GLU A 28 5.50 -2.86 3.18
N ALA A 29 5.41 -2.42 1.93
CA ALA A 29 4.37 -1.52 1.48
C ALA A 29 3.09 -2.15 1.99
N TYR A 30 2.29 -1.37 2.70
CA TYR A 30 1.00 -1.79 3.22
C TYR A 30 0.15 -2.21 2.02
N VAL A 31 0.20 -3.51 1.69
CA VAL A 31 -0.66 -4.10 0.69
C VAL A 31 -1.94 -4.41 1.45
N GLU A 32 -2.96 -3.60 1.25
CA GLU A 32 -4.31 -3.91 1.70
C GLU A 32 -4.74 -5.21 1.01
N LEU A 33 -4.44 -6.33 1.65
CA LEU A 33 -5.03 -7.60 1.25
C LEU A 33 -6.53 -7.46 1.48
N PRO A 34 -7.36 -7.77 0.47
CA PRO A 34 -8.80 -7.73 0.63
C PRO A 34 -9.16 -8.60 1.84
N TYR A 35 -9.80 -7.98 2.83
CA TYR A 35 -10.24 -8.70 4.01
C TYR A 35 -11.15 -9.86 3.60
N THR A 36 -10.99 -10.99 4.28
CA THR A 36 -11.93 -12.09 4.08
C THR A 36 -13.32 -11.61 4.47
N LEU A 37 -14.34 -12.08 3.74
CA LEU A 37 -15.73 -11.69 4.00
C LEU A 37 -16.16 -12.01 5.44
N GLY A 38 -15.64 -13.10 6.02
CA GLY A 38 -15.88 -13.43 7.43
C GLY A 38 -15.30 -12.39 8.40
N ARG A 39 -14.10 -11.85 8.13
CA ARG A 39 -13.51 -10.79 8.96
C ARG A 39 -14.29 -9.48 8.84
N VAL A 40 -14.71 -9.12 7.63
CA VAL A 40 -15.57 -7.94 7.40
C VAL A 40 -16.87 -8.05 8.19
N ILE A 41 -17.50 -9.23 8.22
CA ILE A 41 -18.73 -9.45 9.00
C ILE A 41 -18.48 -9.27 10.50
N LEU A 42 -17.39 -9.83 11.03
CA LEU A 42 -17.06 -9.75 12.46
C LEU A 42 -16.72 -8.33 12.93
N GLU A 43 -16.07 -7.54 12.09
CA GLU A 43 -15.67 -6.16 12.40
C GLU A 43 -16.80 -5.13 12.14
N SER A 44 -17.90 -5.54 11.50
CA SER A 44 -19.01 -4.64 11.16
C SER A 44 -19.91 -4.37 12.36
N THR A 45 -20.27 -3.11 12.59
CA THR A 45 -21.25 -2.71 13.63
C THR A 45 -22.69 -2.94 13.19
N SER A 46 -22.95 -2.89 11.88
CA SER A 46 -24.26 -3.19 11.29
C SER A 46 -24.09 -3.70 9.87
N ILE A 47 -24.93 -4.66 9.48
CA ILE A 47 -24.99 -5.22 8.13
C ILE A 47 -26.42 -5.08 7.65
N SER A 48 -26.62 -4.45 6.49
CA SER A 48 -27.94 -4.24 5.90
C SER A 48 -28.05 -4.98 4.58
N VAL A 49 -29.16 -5.70 4.39
CA VAL A 49 -29.48 -6.35 3.13
C VAL A 49 -30.32 -5.39 2.29
N LEU A 50 -29.83 -5.12 1.07
CA LEU A 50 -30.50 -4.26 0.11
C LEU A 50 -30.92 -5.09 -1.10
N ARG A 51 -32.11 -4.81 -1.64
CA ARG A 51 -32.57 -5.35 -2.91
C ARG A 51 -32.52 -4.27 -3.97
N ILE A 52 -31.85 -4.54 -5.08
CA ILE A 52 -31.82 -3.66 -6.25
C ILE A 52 -33.21 -3.70 -6.91
N GLU A 53 -33.84 -2.53 -7.04
CA GLU A 53 -35.12 -2.41 -7.75
C GLU A 53 -34.92 -2.05 -9.21
N LYS A 54 -34.00 -1.13 -9.51
CA LYS A 54 -33.76 -0.66 -10.89
C LYS A 54 -32.35 -0.10 -11.05
N VAL A 55 -31.75 -0.31 -12.22
CA VAL A 55 -30.51 0.36 -12.66
C VAL A 55 -30.87 1.32 -13.78
N ASP A 56 -30.75 2.62 -13.52
CA ASP A 56 -30.96 3.68 -14.50
C ASP A 56 -29.61 4.08 -15.11
N LYS A 57 -29.32 3.61 -16.32
CA LYS A 57 -28.05 3.85 -17.01
C LYS A 57 -27.95 5.26 -17.60
N GLU A 58 -29.08 5.88 -17.94
CA GLU A 58 -29.11 7.23 -18.47
C GLU A 58 -28.73 8.24 -17.40
N LYS A 59 -29.23 8.03 -16.17
CA LYS A 59 -28.91 8.87 -15.01
C LYS A 59 -27.70 8.36 -14.22
N ASN A 60 -27.17 7.19 -14.56
CA ASN A 60 -26.10 6.50 -13.84
C ASN A 60 -26.43 6.27 -12.34
N LEU A 61 -27.66 5.82 -12.06
CA LEU A 61 -28.16 5.58 -10.70
C LEU A 61 -28.57 4.12 -10.50
N ILE A 62 -28.29 3.59 -9.30
CA ILE A 62 -28.79 2.30 -8.83
C ILE A 62 -29.82 2.56 -7.73
N LEU A 63 -31.08 2.22 -8.00
CA LEU A 63 -32.17 2.33 -7.05
C LEU A 63 -32.30 1.01 -6.27
N PHE A 64 -32.28 1.10 -4.95
CA PHE A 64 -32.36 -0.05 -4.06
C PHE A 64 -33.30 0.24 -2.88
N ARG A 65 -33.93 -0.82 -2.36
CA ARG A 65 -34.72 -0.78 -1.12
C ARG A 65 -34.05 -1.62 -0.04
N LYS A 66 -34.22 -1.22 1.22
CA LYS A 66 -33.91 -2.07 2.37
C LYS A 66 -34.97 -3.16 2.50
N VAL A 67 -34.54 -4.39 2.73
CA VAL A 67 -35.41 -5.54 3.05
C VAL A 67 -35.68 -5.58 4.54
#